data_AF-A0A3C0Z997-F1
#
_entry.id   AF-A0A3C0Z997-F1
#
_cell.length_a   1.000
_cell.length_b   1.000
_cell.length_c   1.000
_cell.angle_alpha   90.00
_cell.angle_beta   90.00
_cell.angle_gamma   90.00
#
_symmetry.space_group_name_H-M   'P 1'
#
loop_
_entity.id
_entity.type
_entity.pdbx_description
1 polymer ?
#
loop_
_entity_poly.entity_id
_entity_poly.type
_entity_poly.pdbx_seq_one_letter_code
_entity_poly.pdbx_strand_id
1 'polypeptide(L)'
;MLSKVNIVPRWIIFLLDIFSVSVAYLLANVIYYDFNFDFLLDIDFSIRYILFIGVCSLSFYLFKMYTGIVRYTSAIDSIRILSTIAFSVIVLLIIKLVIQAHEIEPNIPTALIIFVALCYFLNVNVYTSIITIFARYTHNDHGSTKKTLIY
;
A
#
# COMPACT_ATOMS: atom_id res chain seq x y z
N MET A 1 -16.32 31.04 -4.18
CA MET A 1 -16.59 29.94 -3.22
C MET A 1 -15.91 28.61 -3.61
N LEU A 2 -14.78 28.61 -4.33
CA LEU A 2 -14.07 27.38 -4.74
C LEU A 2 -12.54 27.47 -4.54
N SER A 3 -12.10 28.16 -3.49
CA SER A 3 -10.67 28.41 -3.22
C SER A 3 -10.18 27.63 -1.99
N LYS A 4 -10.47 26.32 -1.90
CA LYS A 4 -9.97 25.51 -0.77
C LYS A 4 -9.97 24.00 -0.97
N VAL A 5 -9.57 23.50 -2.13
CA VAL A 5 -9.29 22.07 -2.30
C VAL A 5 -7.93 21.90 -2.97
N ASN A 6 -6.87 22.24 -2.22
CA ASN A 6 -5.49 21.83 -2.56
C ASN A 6 -5.01 20.70 -1.63
N ILE A 7 -5.96 20.00 -1.01
CA ILE A 7 -5.71 18.84 -0.16
C ILE A 7 -6.18 17.64 -0.97
N VAL A 8 -5.24 16.79 -1.38
CA VAL A 8 -5.56 15.52 -2.04
C VAL A 8 -6.65 14.83 -1.22
N PRO A 9 -7.84 14.58 -1.78
CA PRO A 9 -8.95 14.07 -1.00
C PRO A 9 -8.56 12.70 -0.43
N ARG A 10 -8.79 12.52 0.87
CA ARG A 10 -8.34 11.35 1.64
C ARG A 10 -8.81 10.02 1.06
N TRP A 11 -9.96 10.02 0.40
CA TRP A 11 -10.53 8.87 -0.28
C TRP A 11 -9.70 8.40 -1.49
N ILE A 12 -9.03 9.32 -2.20
CA ILE A 12 -8.18 8.96 -3.35
C ILE A 12 -6.95 8.18 -2.87
N ILE A 13 -6.37 8.59 -1.74
CA ILE A 13 -5.24 7.87 -1.12
C ILE A 13 -5.69 6.45 -0.75
N PHE A 14 -6.86 6.29 -0.12
CA PHE A 14 -7.37 4.96 0.23
C PHE A 14 -7.60 4.06 -0.98
N LEU A 15 -8.18 4.60 -2.05
CA LEU A 15 -8.41 3.85 -3.28
C LEU A 15 -7.10 3.45 -3.95
N LEU A 16 -6.10 4.34 -3.95
CA LEU A 16 -4.77 4.03 -4.47
C LEU A 16 -4.04 2.99 -3.61
N ASP A 17 -4.20 3.03 -2.29
CA ASP A 17 -3.62 2.01 -1.40
C ASP A 17 -4.22 0.63 -1.68
N ILE A 18 -5.55 0.51 -1.82
CA ILE A 18 -6.22 -0.75 -2.18
C ILE A 18 -5.78 -1.24 -3.56
N PHE A 19 -5.71 -0.33 -4.53
CA PHE A 19 -5.24 -0.67 -5.87
C PHE A 19 -3.79 -1.17 -5.85
N SER A 20 -2.94 -0.50 -5.07
CA SER A 20 -1.53 -0.86 -4.89
C SER A 20 -1.36 -2.27 -4.28
N VAL A 21 -2.15 -2.59 -3.24
CA VAL A 21 -2.19 -3.95 -2.65
C VAL A 21 -2.62 -4.99 -3.68
N SER A 22 -3.65 -4.69 -4.46
CA SER A 22 -4.20 -5.61 -5.47
C SER A 22 -3.16 -5.91 -6.55
N VAL A 23 -2.48 -4.87 -7.06
CA VAL A 23 -1.39 -5.01 -8.04
C VAL A 23 -0.21 -5.78 -7.44
N ALA A 24 0.18 -5.49 -6.20
CA ALA A 24 1.26 -6.20 -5.53
C ALA A 24 0.96 -7.70 -5.38
N TYR A 25 -0.28 -8.06 -5.02
CA TYR A 25 -0.70 -9.45 -4.91
C TYR A 25 -0.67 -10.16 -6.26
N LEU A 26 -1.20 -9.54 -7.31
CA LEU A 26 -1.16 -10.11 -8.66
C LEU A 26 0.28 -10.33 -9.13
N LEU A 27 1.12 -9.31 -8.98
CA LEU A 27 2.52 -9.34 -9.42
C LEU A 27 3.31 -10.43 -8.67
N ALA A 28 3.07 -10.57 -7.36
CA ALA A 28 3.70 -11.62 -6.57
C ALA A 28 3.27 -13.04 -6.99
N ASN A 29 2.00 -13.24 -7.35
CA ASN A 29 1.53 -14.54 -7.84
C ASN A 29 2.10 -14.85 -9.23
N VAL A 30 2.16 -13.87 -10.13
CA VAL A 30 2.78 -14.04 -11.45
C VAL A 30 4.25 -14.45 -11.32
N ILE A 31 4.99 -13.84 -10.39
CA ILE A 31 6.39 -14.22 -10.11
C ILE A 31 6.48 -15.61 -9.48
N TYR A 32 5.58 -15.94 -8.54
CA TYR A 32 5.61 -17.22 -7.84
C TYR A 32 5.29 -18.42 -8.73
N TYR A 33 4.36 -18.26 -9.68
CA TYR A 33 3.95 -19.30 -10.63
C TYR A 33 4.73 -19.26 -11.96
N ASP A 34 5.90 -18.60 -12.01
CA ASP A 34 6.73 -18.49 -13.22
C ASP A 34 5.94 -18.04 -14.47
N PHE A 35 5.08 -17.03 -14.33
CA PHE A 35 4.19 -16.52 -15.40
C PHE A 35 3.16 -17.51 -15.95
N ASN A 36 2.94 -18.64 -15.27
CA ASN A 36 1.79 -19.49 -15.58
C ASN A 36 0.52 -18.86 -14.96
N PHE A 37 -0.52 -18.60 -15.76
CA PHE A 37 -1.77 -17.97 -15.33
C PHE A 37 -2.84 -18.96 -14.84
N ASP A 38 -2.54 -20.27 -14.80
CA ASP A 38 -3.47 -21.31 -14.36
C ASP A 38 -3.95 -21.09 -12.91
N PHE A 39 -3.18 -20.39 -12.07
CA PHE A 39 -3.59 -20.04 -10.70
C PHE A 39 -4.83 -19.14 -10.64
N LEU A 40 -5.16 -18.39 -11.70
CA LEU A 40 -6.33 -17.49 -11.71
C LEU A 40 -7.66 -18.25 -11.71
N LEU A 41 -7.65 -19.51 -12.16
CA LEU A 41 -8.84 -20.36 -12.22
C LEU A 41 -9.08 -21.12 -10.92
N ASP A 42 -8.14 -21.06 -9.98
CA ASP A 42 -8.24 -21.76 -8.71
C ASP A 42 -9.13 -21.00 -7.72
N ILE A 43 -10.06 -21.70 -7.08
CA ILE A 43 -10.92 -21.13 -6.03
C ILE A 43 -10.08 -20.71 -4.82
N ASP A 44 -9.01 -21.46 -4.54
CA ASP A 44 -8.11 -21.14 -3.45
C ASP A 44 -7.40 -19.80 -3.65
N PHE A 45 -7.13 -19.42 -4.89
CA PHE A 45 -6.56 -18.11 -5.22
C PHE A 45 -7.51 -16.97 -4.82
N SER A 46 -8.80 -17.11 -5.14
CA SER A 46 -9.81 -16.09 -4.80
C SER A 46 -9.98 -15.93 -3.28
N ILE A 47 -9.98 -17.04 -2.53
CA ILE A 47 -10.06 -17.02 -1.06
C ILE A 47 -8.81 -16.33 -0.47
N ARG A 48 -7.62 -16.70 -0.94
CA ARG A 48 -6.35 -16.10 -0.50
C ARG A 48 -6.29 -14.61 -0.81
N TYR A 49 -6.79 -14.18 -1.97
CA TYR A 49 -6.87 -12.77 -2.36
C TYR A 49 -7.75 -11.95 -1.42
N ILE A 50 -8.96 -12.46 -1.12
CA ILE A 50 -9.91 -11.79 -0.21
C ILE A 50 -9.31 -11.67 1.19
N LEU A 51 -8.67 -12.73 1.70
CA LEU A 51 -7.97 -12.70 2.99
C LEU A 51 -6.87 -11.64 3.00
N PHE A 52 -6.05 -11.59 1.95
CA PHE A 52 -4.95 -10.65 1.86
C PHE A 52 -5.43 -9.19 1.84
N ILE A 53 -6.43 -8.88 1.00
CA ILE A 53 -7.05 -7.55 0.96
C ILE A 53 -7.71 -7.20 2.28
N GLY A 54 -8.40 -8.15 2.92
CA GLY A 54 -9.05 -7.95 4.21
C GLY A 54 -8.04 -7.54 5.28
N VAL A 55 -6.91 -8.24 5.39
CA VAL A 55 -5.84 -7.92 6.34
C VAL A 55 -5.20 -6.56 6.04
N CYS A 56 -4.90 -6.28 4.77
CA CYS A 56 -4.34 -4.99 4.37
C CYS A 56 -5.30 -3.83 4.68
N SER A 57 -6.58 -3.99 4.36
CA SER A 57 -7.62 -3.00 4.65
C SER A 57 -7.75 -2.73 6.15
N LEU A 58 -7.74 -3.80 6.97
CA LEU A 58 -7.79 -3.69 8.43
C LEU A 58 -6.55 -2.97 9.00
N SER A 59 -5.36 -3.27 8.47
CA SER A 59 -4.12 -2.59 8.84
C SER A 59 -4.15 -1.10 8.51
N PHE A 60 -4.65 -0.73 7.32
CA PHE A 60 -4.83 0.67 6.95
C PHE A 60 -5.82 1.42 7.85
N TYR A 61 -6.90 0.75 8.25
CA TYR A 61 -7.87 1.32 9.18
C TYR A 61 -7.26 1.55 10.57
N LEU A 62 -6.53 0.57 11.11
CA LEU A 62 -5.88 0.64 12.42
C LEU A 62 -4.82 1.75 12.48
N PHE A 63 -3.95 1.83 11.49
CA PHE A 63 -2.87 2.81 11.48
C PHE A 63 -3.30 4.20 11.03
N LYS A 64 -4.58 4.40 10.66
CA LYS A 64 -5.14 5.68 10.16
C LYS A 64 -4.18 6.37 9.19
N MET A 65 -3.65 5.66 8.19
CA MET A 65 -2.71 6.23 7.21
C MET A 65 -3.23 7.54 6.58
N TYR A 66 -4.56 7.70 6.51
CA TYR A 66 -5.26 8.88 5.99
C TYR A 66 -5.14 10.17 6.80
N THR A 67 -4.62 10.12 8.03
CA THR A 67 -4.64 11.30 8.94
C THR A 67 -3.38 12.17 8.87
N GLY A 68 -2.30 11.74 8.21
CA GLY A 68 -0.99 12.42 8.25
C GLY A 68 -0.52 13.11 6.97
N ILE A 69 -1.21 12.95 5.84
CA ILE A 69 -0.64 13.19 4.48
C ILE A 69 -0.37 14.67 4.13
N VAL A 70 -0.54 15.59 5.08
CA VAL A 70 -0.15 17.00 4.89
C VAL A 70 0.82 17.44 5.98
N ARG A 71 2.06 16.94 5.92
CA ARG A 71 3.26 17.77 6.05
C ARG A 71 4.49 17.04 5.53
N TYR A 72 4.90 17.49 4.35
CA TYR A 72 6.16 17.28 3.68
C TYR A 72 7.28 16.69 4.56
N THR A 73 7.78 15.52 4.12
CA THR A 73 9.19 15.10 4.31
C THR A 73 9.67 14.99 5.75
N SER A 74 8.95 14.29 6.62
CA SER A 74 9.58 13.80 7.85
C SER A 74 9.82 12.30 7.73
N ALA A 75 11.04 11.86 8.04
CA ALA A 75 11.43 10.44 8.07
C ALA A 75 10.46 9.58 8.93
N ILE A 76 9.76 10.24 9.86
CA ILE A 76 8.67 9.69 10.67
C ILE A 76 7.54 9.07 9.83
N ASP A 77 7.17 9.64 8.68
CA ASP A 77 6.08 9.10 7.86
C ASP A 77 6.50 7.80 7.15
N SER A 78 7.73 7.74 6.66
CA SER A 78 8.31 6.51 6.09
C SER A 78 8.39 5.40 7.14
N ILE A 79 8.75 5.72 8.38
CA ILE A 79 8.77 4.77 9.51
C ILE A 79 7.35 4.28 9.84
N ARG A 80 6.35 5.17 9.80
CA ARG A 80 4.94 4.80 10.00
C ARG A 80 4.42 3.87 8.90
N ILE A 81 4.82 4.10 7.66
CA ILE A 81 4.50 3.21 6.54
C ILE A 81 5.15 1.83 6.74
N LEU A 82 6.44 1.80 7.05
CA LEU A 82 7.18 0.56 7.25
C LEU A 82 6.61 -0.26 8.41
N SER A 83 6.27 0.38 9.54
CA SER A 83 5.63 -0.28 10.68
C SER A 83 4.24 -0.83 10.35
N THR A 84 3.44 -0.15 9.53
CA THR A 84 2.14 -0.65 9.07
C THR A 84 2.32 -1.91 8.21
N ILE A 85 3.30 -1.90 7.30
CA ILE A 85 3.62 -3.06 6.45
C ILE A 85 4.10 -4.23 7.31
N ALA A 86 5.03 -3.98 8.23
CA ALA A 86 5.54 -4.99 9.16
C ALA A 86 4.40 -5.61 9.99
N PHE A 87 3.48 -4.79 10.49
CA PHE A 87 2.30 -5.26 11.19
C PHE A 87 1.42 -6.14 10.30
N SER A 88 1.13 -5.73 9.07
CA SER A 88 0.36 -6.55 8.12
C SER A 88 1.02 -7.91 7.87
N VAL A 89 2.35 -7.96 7.71
CA VAL A 89 3.10 -9.21 7.51
C VAL A 89 3.00 -10.10 8.74
N ILE A 90 3.15 -9.54 9.94
CA ILE A 90 3.01 -10.29 11.19
C ILE A 90 1.60 -10.88 11.32
N VAL A 91 0.56 -10.10 11.01
CA VAL A 91 -0.83 -10.58 11.05
C VAL A 91 -1.04 -11.72 10.05
N LEU A 92 -0.51 -11.61 8.83
CA LEU A 92 -0.60 -12.68 7.83
C LEU A 92 0.14 -13.96 8.27
N LEU A 93 1.29 -13.83 8.92
CA LEU A 93 2.01 -14.98 9.49
C LEU A 93 1.22 -15.64 10.62
N ILE A 94 0.58 -14.87 11.49
CA ILE A 94 -0.30 -15.40 12.54
C ILE A 94 -1.48 -16.16 11.93
N ILE A 95 -2.17 -15.57 10.94
CA ILE A 95 -3.28 -16.23 10.24
C ILE A 95 -2.82 -17.56 9.62
N LYS A 96 -1.64 -17.57 8.99
CA LYS A 96 -1.04 -18.80 8.43
C LYS A 96 -0.77 -19.85 9.52
N LEU A 97 -0.28 -19.46 10.70
CA LEU A 97 -0.08 -20.39 11.82
C LEU A 97 -1.40 -20.96 12.33
N VAL A 98 -2.46 -20.16 12.40
CA VAL A 98 -3.80 -20.62 12.78
C VAL A 98 -4.36 -21.60 11.76
N ILE A 99 -4.27 -21.31 10.46
CA ILE A 99 -4.71 -22.22 9.39
C ILE A 99 -3.96 -23.54 9.45
N GLN A 100 -2.64 -23.50 9.67
CA GLN A 100 -1.81 -24.69 9.81
C GLN A 100 -2.17 -25.50 11.08
N ALA A 101 -2.50 -24.83 12.18
CA ALA A 101 -2.90 -25.49 13.43
C ALA A 101 -4.27 -26.19 13.34
N HIS A 102 -5.15 -25.74 12.45
CA HIS A 102 -6.46 -26.34 12.24
C HIS A 102 -6.51 -27.37 11.09
N GLU A 103 -5.36 -27.67 10.45
CA GLU A 103 -5.26 -28.58 9.29
C GLU A 103 -6.24 -28.22 8.16
N ILE A 104 -6.56 -26.93 8.01
CA ILE A 104 -7.46 -26.44 6.97
C ILE A 104 -6.64 -26.34 5.67
N GLU A 105 -6.90 -27.22 4.71
CA GLU A 105 -6.56 -26.97 3.31
C GLU A 105 -7.39 -25.77 2.85
N PRO A 106 -6.79 -24.66 2.36
CA PRO A 106 -5.58 -24.63 1.54
C PRO A 106 -4.31 -24.14 2.25
N ASN A 107 -3.20 -24.86 2.05
CA ASN A 107 -1.89 -24.46 2.56
C ASN A 107 -1.35 -23.25 1.77
N ILE A 108 -1.15 -22.13 2.46
CA ILE A 108 -0.55 -20.92 1.90
C ILE A 108 0.98 -21.05 2.02
N PRO A 109 1.73 -21.15 0.90
CA PRO A 109 3.18 -21.23 0.94
C PRO A 109 3.76 -19.98 1.60
N THR A 110 4.69 -20.15 2.54
CA THR A 110 5.37 -19.03 3.19
C THR A 110 6.14 -18.17 2.18
N ALA A 111 6.67 -18.79 1.13
CA ALA A 111 7.30 -18.10 0.01
C ALA A 111 6.36 -17.10 -0.66
N LEU A 112 5.09 -17.48 -0.91
CA LEU A 112 4.08 -16.59 -1.50
C LEU A 112 3.85 -15.37 -0.60
N ILE A 113 3.70 -15.57 0.72
CA ILE A 113 3.52 -14.46 1.68
C ILE A 113 4.71 -13.49 1.62
N ILE A 114 5.94 -14.02 1.56
CA ILE A 114 7.17 -13.20 1.47
C ILE A 114 7.20 -12.43 0.15
N PHE A 115 6.91 -13.07 -0.99
CA PHE A 115 6.86 -12.40 -2.29
C PHE A 115 5.83 -11.29 -2.33
N VAL A 116 4.63 -11.52 -1.77
CA VAL A 116 3.60 -10.48 -1.70
C VAL A 116 4.05 -9.35 -0.78
N ALA A 117 4.66 -9.64 0.38
CA ALA A 117 5.18 -8.62 1.28
C ALA A 117 6.24 -7.73 0.61
N LEU A 118 7.16 -8.32 -0.15
CA LEU A 118 8.19 -7.59 -0.90
C LEU A 118 7.57 -6.73 -2.02
N CYS A 119 6.67 -7.30 -2.82
CA CYS A 119 5.99 -6.56 -3.88
C CYS A 119 5.16 -5.41 -3.31
N TYR A 120 4.48 -5.65 -2.19
CA TYR A 120 3.68 -4.65 -1.50
C TYR A 120 4.56 -3.51 -0.96
N PHE A 121 5.69 -3.84 -0.34
CA PHE A 121 6.66 -2.85 0.12
C PHE A 121 7.14 -1.96 -1.04
N LEU A 122 7.52 -2.54 -2.18
CA LEU A 122 7.96 -1.77 -3.35
C LEU A 122 6.87 -0.85 -3.88
N ASN A 123 5.65 -1.37 -4.05
CA ASN A 123 4.53 -0.61 -4.60
C ASN A 123 4.16 0.60 -3.73
N VAL A 124 4.12 0.45 -2.41
CA VAL A 124 3.81 1.56 -1.48
C VAL A 124 4.89 2.64 -1.51
N ASN A 125 6.17 2.26 -1.61
CA ASN A 125 7.28 3.23 -1.73
C ASN A 125 7.21 4.03 -3.03
N VAL A 126 6.91 3.37 -4.16
CA VAL A 126 6.73 4.03 -5.46
C VAL A 126 5.55 5.00 -5.41
N TYR A 127 4.41 4.55 -4.91
CA TYR A 127 3.20 5.36 -4.76
C TYR A 127 3.42 6.60 -3.90
N THR A 128 4.08 6.45 -2.74
CA THR A 128 4.37 7.56 -1.82
C THR A 128 5.30 8.59 -2.48
N SER A 129 6.27 8.13 -3.28
CA SER A 129 7.16 8.99 -4.05
C SER A 129 6.39 9.79 -5.10
N ILE A 130 5.47 9.15 -5.83
CA ILE A 130 4.64 9.81 -6.85
C ILE A 130 3.77 10.91 -6.22
N ILE A 131 3.06 10.61 -5.12
CA ILE A 131 2.24 11.62 -4.44
C ILE A 131 3.09 12.80 -3.99
N THR A 132 4.27 12.54 -3.42
CA THR A 132 5.17 13.60 -2.94
C THR A 132 5.62 14.49 -4.09
N ILE A 133 5.94 13.92 -5.26
CA ILE A 133 6.32 14.67 -6.46
C ILE A 133 5.13 15.50 -6.96
N PHE A 134 3.95 14.91 -7.05
CA PHE A 134 2.73 15.61 -7.50
C PHE A 134 2.34 16.77 -6.56
N ALA A 135 2.43 16.55 -5.25
CA ALA A 135 2.18 17.57 -4.24
C ALA A 135 3.22 18.71 -4.25
N ARG A 136 4.45 18.44 -4.69
CA ARG A 136 5.47 19.49 -4.92
C ARG A 136 5.18 20.27 -6.19
N TYR A 137 4.80 19.59 -7.28
CA TYR A 137 4.51 20.23 -8.56
C TYR A 137 3.35 21.23 -8.44
N THR A 138 2.23 20.79 -7.84
CA THR A 138 1.06 21.64 -7.59
C THR A 138 1.34 22.84 -6.68
N HIS A 139 2.28 22.72 -5.74
CA HIS A 139 2.67 23.82 -4.86
C HIS A 139 3.67 24.79 -5.52
N ASN A 140 4.48 24.34 -6.48
CA ASN A 140 5.49 25.20 -7.12
C ASN A 140 4.88 26.18 -8.13
N ASP A 141 3.70 25.89 -8.69
CA ASP A 141 3.00 26.78 -9.63
C ASP A 141 2.40 28.05 -8.98
N HIS A 142 2.26 28.09 -7.65
CA HIS A 142 1.74 29.26 -6.93
C HIS A 142 2.83 30.23 -6.43
N GLY A 143 4.10 29.97 -6.77
CA GLY A 143 5.26 30.78 -6.38
C GLY A 143 5.63 31.85 -7.41
N SER A 144 4.72 32.77 -7.75
CA SER A 144 5.09 33.94 -8.55
C SER A 144 6.09 34.83 -7.80
N THR A 145 7.36 34.78 -8.23
CA THR A 145 8.27 35.92 -8.35
C THR A 145 7.97 37.17 -7.50
N LYS A 146 8.18 37.11 -6.18
CA LYS A 146 8.48 38.35 -5.45
C LYS A 146 9.93 38.72 -5.72
N LYS A 147 10.14 39.47 -6.82
CA LYS A 147 11.38 40.18 -7.10
C LYS A 147 11.67 41.10 -5.91
N THR A 148 12.65 40.75 -5.10
CA THR A 148 13.20 41.63 -4.07
C THR A 148 13.94 42.76 -4.77
N LEU A 149 13.28 43.91 -4.90
CA LEU A 149 13.93 45.19 -5.17
C LEU A 149 14.74 45.54 -3.92
N ILE A 150 16.06 45.37 -4.01
CA ILE A 150 17.01 45.97 -3.06
C ILE A 150 17.25 47.38 -3.60
N TYR A 151 16.80 48.39 -2.86
CA TYR A 151 17.16 49.78 -3.04
C TYR A 151 18.33 50.12 -2.10
#